data_AF-A0A0Q8W0B6-F1
#
_entry.id   AF-A0A0Q8W0B6-F1
#
_cell.length_a   1.000
_cell.length_b   1.000
_cell.length_c   1.000
_cell.angle_alpha   90.00
_cell.angle_beta   90.00
_cell.angle_gamma   90.00
#
_symmetry.space_group_name_H-M   'P 1'
#
loop_
_entity.id
_entity.type
_entity.pdbx_description
1 polymer ?
#
loop_
_entity_poly.entity_id
_entity_poly.type
_entity_poly.pdbx_seq_one_letter_code
_entity_poly.pdbx_strand_id
1 'polypeptide(L)'
;MSDSTSTPEPDDTTPAAAAPAAPPRSIRQSLGAIVLGFEVIVVFLAALVIWGLAQGGVEGALPSWVALAAGGVIILALIVTIGLLRYSWAYTLGWVIQVLILASGFLNPAMFVVGALFGGMWWYCMVAGARIDRERAAAAAQWKEQQ
;
A
#
# COMPACT_ATOMS: atom_id res chain seq x y z
N MET A 1 6.27 28.20 -69.72
CA MET A 1 7.73 28.25 -69.93
C MET A 1 8.26 29.16 -68.84
N SER A 2 8.62 28.72 -67.64
CA SER A 2 9.15 27.44 -67.14
C SER A 2 8.49 27.12 -65.79
N ASP A 3 8.09 25.89 -65.50
CA ASP A 3 8.90 24.87 -64.82
C ASP A 3 9.83 25.41 -63.71
N SER A 4 9.43 25.18 -62.47
CA SER A 4 10.30 25.06 -61.31
C SER A 4 9.72 23.97 -60.42
N THR A 5 10.16 22.76 -60.71
CA THR A 5 10.27 21.63 -59.79
C THR A 5 10.85 22.07 -58.46
N SER A 6 10.06 21.98 -57.40
CA SER A 6 10.55 21.72 -56.04
C SER A 6 9.85 20.46 -55.55
N THR A 7 10.67 19.41 -55.46
CA THR A 7 10.51 18.06 -54.92
C THR A 7 9.50 17.93 -53.76
N PRO A 8 8.74 16.82 -53.65
CA PRO A 8 8.01 16.51 -52.42
C PRO A 8 9.01 16.29 -51.29
N GLU A 9 9.02 17.19 -50.30
CA GLU A 9 9.79 17.01 -49.07
C GLU A 9 9.15 15.87 -48.25
N PRO A 10 9.93 14.91 -47.75
CA PRO A 10 9.40 13.75 -47.05
C PRO A 10 8.68 14.12 -45.74
N ASP A 11 7.75 13.24 -45.43
CA ASP A 11 6.84 13.26 -44.30
C ASP A 11 7.58 12.93 -42.99
N ASP A 12 7.89 13.96 -42.19
CA ASP A 12 8.69 13.83 -40.95
C ASP A 12 7.89 14.12 -39.67
N THR A 13 6.56 14.21 -39.76
CA THR A 13 5.72 14.26 -38.56
C THR A 13 4.79 13.06 -38.50
N THR A 14 5.33 11.87 -38.77
CA THR A 14 4.82 10.68 -38.07
C THR A 14 5.05 10.94 -36.58
N PRO A 15 4.02 11.17 -35.76
CA PRO A 15 4.22 11.27 -34.32
C PRO A 15 4.74 9.90 -33.92
N ALA A 16 6.02 9.82 -33.56
CA ALA A 16 6.62 8.62 -33.00
C ALA A 16 5.67 8.14 -31.91
N ALA A 17 4.95 7.05 -32.22
CA ALA A 17 3.78 6.61 -31.47
C ALA A 17 4.16 6.60 -29.99
N ALA A 18 3.61 7.54 -29.23
CA ALA A 18 3.90 7.71 -27.83
C ALA A 18 3.71 6.35 -27.16
N ALA A 19 4.79 5.78 -26.64
CA ALA A 19 4.77 4.47 -26.01
C ALA A 19 3.59 4.41 -25.04
N PRO A 20 2.78 3.33 -25.04
CA PRO A 20 1.55 3.27 -24.26
C PRO A 20 1.89 3.53 -22.79
N ALA A 21 1.34 4.62 -22.24
CA ALA A 21 1.49 4.96 -20.84
C ALA A 21 1.05 3.76 -19.98
N ALA A 22 1.90 3.34 -19.04
CA ALA A 22 1.60 2.21 -18.17
C ALA A 22 0.24 2.40 -17.49
N PRO A 23 -0.60 1.35 -17.36
CA PRO A 23 -1.94 1.48 -16.82
C PRO A 23 -1.92 2.09 -15.41
N PRO A 24 -2.84 3.00 -15.09
CA PRO A 24 -2.87 3.66 -13.78
C PRO A 24 -3.08 2.63 -12.67
N ARG A 25 -2.30 2.77 -11.58
CA ARG A 25 -2.39 1.91 -10.39
C ARG A 25 -3.80 1.96 -9.78
N SER A 26 -4.26 0.83 -9.25
CA SER A 26 -5.55 0.72 -8.55
C SER A 26 -5.61 1.69 -7.35
N ILE A 27 -6.77 2.30 -7.10
CA ILE A 27 -6.97 3.17 -5.93
C ILE A 27 -6.90 2.35 -4.65
N ARG A 28 -7.50 1.16 -4.64
CA ARG A 28 -7.43 0.23 -3.52
C ARG A 28 -5.97 -0.09 -3.14
N GLN A 29 -5.11 -0.31 -4.12
CA GLN A 29 -3.68 -0.55 -3.92
C GLN A 29 -2.99 0.65 -3.27
N SER A 30 -3.27 1.87 -3.77
CA SER A 30 -2.62 3.09 -3.28
C SER A 30 -3.05 3.41 -1.84
N LEU A 31 -4.35 3.31 -1.55
CA LEU A 31 -4.87 3.51 -0.19
C LEU A 31 -4.32 2.48 0.79
N GLY A 32 -4.30 1.19 0.41
CA GLY A 32 -3.74 0.13 1.25
C GLY A 32 -2.25 0.32 1.53
N ALA A 33 -1.47 0.75 0.54
CA ALA A 33 -0.04 1.04 0.71
C ALA A 33 0.21 2.20 1.68
N ILE A 34 -0.62 3.26 1.60
CA ILE A 34 -0.53 4.41 2.52
C ILE A 34 -0.83 3.97 3.95
N VAL A 35 -1.91 3.20 4.17
CA VAL A 35 -2.28 2.71 5.51
C VAL A 35 -1.16 1.85 6.10
N LEU A 36 -0.66 0.85 5.37
CA LEU A 36 0.44 0.00 5.82
C LEU A 36 1.73 0.79 6.06
N GLY A 37 2.00 1.82 5.25
CA GLY A 37 3.18 2.68 5.42
C GLY A 37 3.15 3.47 6.73
N PHE A 38 2.00 4.04 7.10
CA PHE A 38 1.83 4.67 8.42
C PHE A 38 1.92 3.64 9.55
N GLU A 39 1.38 2.45 9.33
CA GLU A 39 1.41 1.38 10.33
C GLU A 39 2.82 0.90 10.65
N VAL A 40 3.72 0.87 9.66
CA VAL A 40 5.16 0.60 9.89
C VAL A 40 5.74 1.57 10.91
N ILE A 41 5.43 2.86 10.80
CA ILE A 41 5.91 3.88 11.72
C ILE A 41 5.35 3.63 13.12
N VAL A 42 4.05 3.32 13.21
CA VAL A 42 3.40 3.08 14.50
C VAL A 42 3.94 1.82 15.19
N VAL A 43 4.12 0.72 14.46
CA VAL A 43 4.70 -0.52 15.00
C VAL A 43 6.15 -0.31 15.43
N PHE A 44 6.92 0.49 14.71
CA PHE A 44 8.27 0.88 15.13
C PHE A 44 8.28 1.63 16.45
N LEU A 45 7.42 2.65 16.58
CA LEU A 45 7.29 3.40 17.84
C LEU A 45 6.77 2.50 18.97
N ALA A 46 5.83 1.60 18.69
CA ALA A 46 5.32 0.61 19.62
C ALA A 46 6.44 -0.28 20.19
N ALA A 47 7.30 -0.80 19.31
CA ALA A 47 8.43 -1.63 19.70
C ALA A 47 9.42 -0.85 20.59
N LEU A 48 9.68 0.43 20.29
CA LEU A 48 10.52 1.29 21.13
C LEU A 48 9.88 1.56 22.51
N VAL A 49 8.57 1.78 22.57
CA VAL A 49 7.85 1.97 23.84
C VAL A 49 7.90 0.72 24.69
N ILE A 50 7.62 -0.45 24.13
CA ILE A 50 7.68 -1.73 24.85
C ILE A 50 9.11 -2.00 25.33
N TRP A 51 10.12 -1.78 24.48
CA TRP A 51 11.51 -1.92 24.86
C TRP A 51 11.91 -0.95 25.98
N GLY A 52 11.51 0.32 25.90
CA GLY A 52 11.79 1.33 26.93
C GLY A 52 11.16 0.99 28.29
N LEU A 53 9.92 0.47 28.27
CA LEU A 53 9.24 0.01 29.49
C LEU A 53 9.91 -1.23 30.10
N ALA A 54 10.39 -2.16 29.26
CA ALA A 54 11.10 -3.36 29.72
C ALA A 54 12.43 -3.04 30.42
N GLN A 55 13.12 -1.97 30.03
CA GLN A 55 14.34 -1.50 30.70
C GLN A 55 14.08 -0.85 32.06
N GLY A 56 12.83 -0.45 32.36
CA GLY A 56 12.43 0.23 33.59
C GLY A 56 12.27 -0.66 34.83
N GLY A 57 12.64 -1.95 34.75
CA GLY A 57 12.66 -2.86 35.91
C GLY A 57 11.33 -3.55 36.23
N VAL A 58 10.45 -3.75 35.26
CA VAL A 58 9.23 -4.56 35.45
C VAL A 58 9.63 -6.03 35.66
N GLU A 59 9.52 -6.52 36.91
CA GLU A 59 9.82 -7.92 37.22
C GLU A 59 8.89 -8.87 36.45
N GLY A 60 9.48 -9.83 35.73
CA GLY A 60 8.75 -10.80 34.90
C GLY A 60 8.69 -10.48 33.40
N ALA A 61 9.34 -9.39 32.94
CA ALA A 61 9.39 -9.05 31.52
C ALA A 61 10.24 -10.03 30.69
N LEU A 62 9.76 -10.37 29.49
CA LEU A 62 10.54 -11.07 28.46
C LEU A 62 11.87 -10.33 28.19
N PRO A 63 12.91 -11.02 27.67
CA PRO A 63 14.17 -10.37 27.34
C PRO A 63 13.95 -9.16 26.43
N SER A 64 14.56 -8.02 26.75
CA SER A 64 14.28 -6.73 26.10
C SER A 64 14.48 -6.74 24.58
N TRP A 65 15.40 -7.56 24.07
CA TRP A 65 15.63 -7.73 22.63
C TRP A 65 14.44 -8.35 21.89
N VAL A 66 13.57 -9.12 22.57
CA VAL A 66 12.41 -9.79 21.97
C VAL A 66 11.41 -8.77 21.43
N ALA A 67 11.19 -7.66 22.14
CA ALA A 67 10.28 -6.61 21.69
C ALA A 67 10.74 -5.98 20.36
N LEU A 68 12.04 -5.70 20.24
CA LEU A 68 12.63 -5.14 19.03
C LEU A 68 12.65 -6.16 17.89
N ALA A 69 12.97 -7.42 18.17
CA ALA A 69 12.95 -8.49 17.19
C ALA A 69 11.53 -8.74 16.64
N ALA A 70 10.54 -8.86 17.53
CA ALA A 70 9.14 -9.05 17.14
C ALA A 70 8.60 -7.84 16.35
N GLY A 71 8.87 -6.62 16.82
CA GLY A 71 8.51 -5.39 16.09
C GLY A 71 9.17 -5.33 14.71
N GLY A 72 10.46 -5.68 14.61
CA GLY A 72 11.19 -5.74 13.35
C GLY A 72 10.62 -6.76 12.36
N VAL A 73 10.21 -7.93 12.84
CA VAL A 73 9.54 -8.95 12.00
C VAL A 73 8.21 -8.45 11.47
N ILE A 74 7.39 -7.79 12.30
CA ILE A 74 6.11 -7.21 11.86
C ILE A 74 6.34 -6.09 10.84
N ILE A 75 7.31 -5.21 11.08
CA ILE A 75 7.68 -4.14 10.14
C ILE A 75 8.11 -4.73 8.79
N LEU A 76 8.96 -5.76 8.80
CA LEU A 76 9.38 -6.42 7.58
C LEU A 76 8.19 -7.03 6.84
N ALA A 77 7.28 -7.69 7.57
CA ALA A 77 6.05 -8.25 7.00
C ALA A 77 5.15 -7.17 6.38
N LEU A 78 5.02 -6.00 7.03
CA LEU A 78 4.28 -4.85 6.50
C LEU A 78 4.91 -4.34 5.19
N ILE A 79 6.22 -4.12 5.17
CA ILE A 79 6.96 -3.64 3.97
C ILE A 79 6.82 -4.64 2.81
N VAL A 80 7.00 -5.92 3.09
CA VAL A 80 6.80 -7.00 2.11
C VAL A 80 5.36 -6.94 1.58
N THR A 81 4.37 -6.83 2.47
CA THR A 81 2.96 -6.73 2.07
C THR A 81 2.70 -5.53 1.17
N ILE A 82 3.25 -4.34 1.45
CA ILE A 82 3.16 -3.16 0.57
C ILE A 82 3.64 -3.49 -0.85
N GLY A 83 4.77 -4.19 -1.00
CA GLY A 83 5.27 -4.60 -2.31
C GLY A 83 4.44 -5.68 -3.02
N LEU A 84 3.68 -6.45 -2.24
CA LEU A 84 2.80 -7.53 -2.71
C LEU A 84 1.36 -7.10 -2.96
N LEU A 85 0.95 -5.88 -2.59
CA LEU A 85 -0.42 -5.35 -2.82
C LEU A 85 -0.86 -5.33 -4.29
N ARG A 86 0.05 -5.59 -5.24
CA ARG A 86 -0.30 -5.83 -6.65
C ARG A 86 -1.11 -7.11 -6.86
N TYR A 87 -1.05 -8.05 -5.92
CA TYR A 87 -1.75 -9.33 -5.98
C TYR A 87 -2.99 -9.34 -5.09
N SER A 88 -4.08 -9.93 -5.57
CA SER A 88 -5.35 -10.03 -4.84
C SER A 88 -5.25 -10.78 -3.50
N TRP A 89 -4.32 -11.74 -3.37
CA TRP A 89 -4.12 -12.48 -2.11
C TRP A 89 -3.42 -11.67 -1.03
N ALA A 90 -2.71 -10.59 -1.39
CA ALA A 90 -2.03 -9.72 -0.42
C ALA A 90 -3.03 -8.99 0.50
N TYR A 91 -4.28 -8.85 0.07
CA TYR A 91 -5.34 -8.29 0.92
C TYR A 91 -5.66 -9.20 2.11
N THR A 92 -5.59 -10.52 1.94
CA THR A 92 -5.73 -11.49 3.03
C THR A 92 -4.52 -11.41 3.97
N LEU A 93 -3.32 -11.25 3.42
CA LEU A 93 -2.10 -11.07 4.21
C LEU A 93 -2.18 -9.82 5.10
N GLY A 94 -2.69 -8.71 4.55
CA GLY A 94 -2.93 -7.50 5.34
C GLY A 94 -3.88 -7.74 6.51
N TRP A 95 -4.97 -8.50 6.31
CA TRP A 95 -5.86 -8.89 7.40
C TRP A 95 -5.18 -9.73 8.48
N VAL A 96 -4.32 -10.68 8.08
CA VAL A 96 -3.51 -11.47 9.03
C VAL A 96 -2.62 -10.54 9.86
N ILE A 97 -1.96 -9.58 9.23
CA ILE A 97 -1.10 -8.62 9.92
C ILE A 97 -1.91 -7.73 10.88
N GLN A 98 -3.10 -7.28 10.48
CA GLN A 98 -3.98 -6.51 11.37
C GLN A 98 -4.33 -7.29 12.65
N VAL A 99 -4.63 -8.59 12.52
CA VAL A 99 -4.90 -9.45 13.69
C VAL A 99 -3.64 -9.60 14.55
N LEU A 100 -2.46 -9.74 13.96
CA LEU A 100 -1.19 -9.82 14.71
C LEU A 100 -0.90 -8.52 15.48
N ILE A 101 -1.15 -7.36 14.85
CA ILE A 101 -0.98 -6.06 15.50
C ILE A 101 -2.00 -5.89 16.62
N LEU A 102 -3.25 -6.28 16.41
CA LEU A 102 -4.26 -6.24 17.46
C LEU A 102 -3.90 -7.19 18.62
N ALA A 103 -3.36 -8.37 18.34
CA ALA A 103 -2.86 -9.30 19.35
C ALA A 103 -1.65 -8.74 20.11
N SER A 104 -0.83 -7.89 19.49
CA SER A 104 0.23 -7.16 20.22
C SER A 104 -0.33 -6.23 21.31
N GLY A 105 -1.63 -5.91 21.25
CA GLY A 105 -2.41 -5.27 22.32
C GLY A 105 -2.29 -5.94 23.69
N PHE A 106 -2.09 -7.26 23.73
CA PHE A 106 -1.88 -7.97 25.00
C PHE A 106 -0.58 -7.58 25.70
N LEU A 107 0.43 -7.10 24.95
CA LEU A 107 1.69 -6.61 25.53
C LEU A 107 1.57 -5.13 25.93
N ASN A 108 0.87 -4.35 25.12
CA ASN A 108 0.62 -2.94 25.39
C ASN A 108 -0.83 -2.59 25.01
N PRO A 109 -1.71 -2.33 25.99
CA PRO A 109 -3.12 -2.06 25.74
C PRO A 109 -3.38 -0.90 24.75
N ALA A 110 -2.46 0.06 24.63
CA ALA A 110 -2.58 1.13 23.64
C ALA A 110 -2.60 0.59 22.19
N MET A 111 -1.99 -0.57 21.94
CA MET A 111 -1.99 -1.21 20.62
C MET A 111 -3.35 -1.79 20.23
N PHE A 112 -4.27 -2.03 21.17
CA PHE A 112 -5.65 -2.36 20.81
C PHE A 112 -6.34 -1.20 20.12
N VAL A 113 -6.14 0.03 20.63
CA VAL A 113 -6.71 1.25 20.01
C VAL A 113 -6.09 1.48 18.64
N VAL A 114 -4.76 1.38 18.54
CA VAL A 114 -4.04 1.52 17.27
C VAL A 114 -4.50 0.47 16.26
N GLY A 115 -4.48 -0.81 16.61
CA GLY A 115 -4.85 -1.91 15.72
C GLY A 115 -6.32 -1.83 15.30
N ALA A 116 -7.21 -1.38 16.18
CA ALA A 116 -8.61 -1.15 15.82
C ALA A 116 -8.76 0.01 14.83
N LEU A 117 -8.05 1.12 15.03
CA LEU A 117 -8.09 2.27 14.12
C LEU A 117 -7.52 1.92 12.74
N PHE A 118 -6.33 1.31 12.71
CA PHE A 118 -5.67 0.91 11.46
C PHE A 118 -6.40 -0.24 10.76
N GLY A 119 -6.89 -1.23 11.50
CA GLY A 119 -7.71 -2.32 10.96
C GLY A 119 -9.05 -1.81 10.41
N GLY A 120 -9.69 -0.86 11.09
CA GLY A 120 -10.91 -0.20 10.60
C GLY A 120 -10.64 0.63 9.34
N MET A 121 -9.55 1.39 9.32
CA MET A 121 -9.11 2.15 8.15
C MET A 121 -8.79 1.21 6.98
N TRP A 122 -8.08 0.11 7.23
CA TRP A 122 -7.75 -0.91 6.24
C TRP A 122 -9.03 -1.48 5.61
N TRP A 123 -9.99 -1.93 6.43
CA TRP A 123 -11.28 -2.42 5.95
C TRP A 123 -12.00 -1.38 5.10
N TYR A 124 -12.08 -0.13 5.57
CA TYR A 124 -12.70 0.96 4.84
C TYR A 124 -12.02 1.20 3.48
N CYS A 125 -10.68 1.29 3.45
CA CYS A 125 -9.91 1.45 2.21
C CYS A 125 -10.13 0.31 1.22
N MET A 126 -10.29 -0.93 1.71
CA MET A 126 -10.58 -2.09 0.86
C MET A 126 -11.97 -2.01 0.23
N VAL A 127 -12.99 -1.64 1.01
CA VAL A 127 -14.38 -1.51 0.54
C VAL A 127 -14.54 -0.30 -0.39
N ALA A 128 -14.05 0.86 0.03
CA ALA A 128 -14.13 2.11 -0.73
C ALA A 128 -13.28 2.02 -2.01
N GLY A 129 -12.05 1.52 -1.92
CA GLY A 129 -11.17 1.32 -3.08
C GLY A 129 -11.78 0.36 -4.10
N ALA A 130 -12.40 -0.74 -3.65
CA ALA A 130 -13.07 -1.67 -4.55
C ALA A 130 -14.30 -1.07 -5.24
N ARG A 131 -15.06 -0.19 -4.57
CA ARG A 131 -16.17 0.54 -5.20
C ARG A 131 -15.66 1.48 -6.29
N ILE A 132 -14.68 2.33 -5.96
CA ILE A 132 -14.13 3.33 -6.89
C ILE A 132 -13.46 2.66 -8.09
N ASP A 133 -12.72 1.57 -7.88
CA ASP A 133 -12.09 0.83 -8.98
C ASP A 133 -13.13 0.22 -9.93
N ARG A 134 -14.28 -0.27 -9.42
CA ARG A 134 -15.38 -0.78 -10.27
C ARG A 134 -16.05 0.33 -11.08
N GLU A 135 -16.30 1.48 -10.46
CA GLU A 135 -16.90 2.64 -11.13
C GLU A 135 -15.99 3.14 -12.28
N ARG A 136 -14.67 3.20 -12.03
CA ARG A 136 -13.68 3.55 -13.05
C ARG A 136 -13.59 2.53 -14.18
N ALA A 137 -13.67 1.23 -13.88
CA ALA A 137 -13.66 0.18 -14.89
C ALA A 137 -14.91 0.25 -15.80
N ALA A 138 -16.08 0.54 -15.24
CA ALA A 138 -17.31 0.71 -16.01
C ALA A 138 -17.26 1.94 -16.93
N ALA A 139 -16.76 3.08 -16.43
CA ALA A 139 -16.59 4.28 -17.24
C ALA A 139 -15.60 4.07 -18.41
N ALA A 140 -14.50 3.34 -18.15
CA ALA A 140 -13.51 3.02 -19.18
C ALA A 140 -14.06 2.09 -20.27
N ALA A 141 -15.00 1.19 -19.95
CA ALA A 141 -15.65 0.32 -20.93
C ALA A 141 -16.58 1.12 -21.87
N GLN A 142 -17.35 2.07 -21.33
CA GLN A 142 -18.25 2.91 -22.12
C GLN A 142 -17.52 3.78 -23.15
N TRP A 143 -16.33 4.29 -22.81
CA TRP A 143 -15.52 5.06 -23.76
C TRP A 143 -14.98 4.23 -24.92
N LYS A 144 -14.71 2.93 -24.69
CA LYS A 144 -14.26 2.02 -25.75
C LYS A 144 -15.39 1.63 -26.71
N GLU A 145 -16.63 1.60 -26.26
CA GLU A 145 -17.79 1.32 -27.12
C GLU A 145 -18.19 2.53 -27.99
N GLN A 146 -17.75 3.74 -27.63
CA GLN A 146 -18.02 4.97 -28.38
C GLN A 146 -16.93 5.32 -29.42
N GLN A 147 -15.81 4.59 -29.45
CA GLN A 147 -14.73 4.72 -30.42
C GLN A 147 -14.78 3.62 -31.47
#